data_AF-A0A939RV10-F1
#
_entry.id   AF-A0A939RV10-F1
#
_cell.length_a   1.000
_cell.length_b   1.000
_cell.length_c   1.000
_cell.angle_alpha   90.00
_cell.angle_beta   90.00
_cell.angle_gamma   90.00
#
_symmetry.space_group_name_H-M   'P 1'
#
loop_
_entity.id
_entity.type
_entity.pdbx_description
1 polymer ?
#
loop_
_entity_poly.entity_id
_entity_poly.type
_entity_poly.pdbx_seq_one_letter_code
_entity_poly.pdbx_strand_id
1 'polypeptide(L)' 'MLQTATLALGGLLTISGAALLVLAFRHGQARRTDEERRVFRYAVGCLAAGSALFLVTTVTSGP' A
#
# COMPACT_ATOMS: atom_id res chain seq x y z
N MET A 1 -8.79 6.42 -19.81
CA MET A 1 -9.57 6.04 -18.61
C MET A 1 -8.87 4.98 -17.77
N LEU A 2 -8.42 3.86 -18.36
CA LEU A 2 -7.71 2.80 -17.61
C LEU A 2 -6.42 3.28 -16.91
N GLN A 3 -5.62 4.12 -17.58
CA GLN A 3 -4.39 4.70 -17.02
C GLN A 3 -4.68 5.58 -15.80
N THR A 4 -5.67 6.46 -15.88
CA THR A 4 -6.10 7.30 -14.75
C THR A 4 -6.60 6.45 -13.59
N ALA A 5 -7.37 5.39 -13.86
CA ALA A 5 -7.88 4.49 -12.84
C ALA A 5 -6.76 3.72 -12.14
N THR A 6 -5.81 3.17 -12.90
CA THR A 6 -4.67 2.41 -12.37
C THR A 6 -3.71 3.29 -11.56
N LEU A 7 -3.45 4.53 -12.00
CA LEU A 7 -2.71 5.54 -11.22
C LEU A 7 -3.42 5.91 -9.92
N ALA A 8 -4.72 6.22 -9.99
CA ALA A 8 -5.49 6.61 -8.82
C ALA A 8 -5.55 5.49 -7.79
N LEU A 9 -5.84 4.26 -8.23
CA LEU A 9 -5.85 3.08 -7.36
C LEU A 9 -4.46 2.77 -6.80
N GLY A 10 -3.40 2.86 -7.62
CA GLY A 10 -2.02 2.70 -7.16
C GLY A 10 -1.66 3.70 -6.05
N GLY A 11 -2.03 4.96 -6.23
CA GLY A 11 -1.86 6.02 -5.24
C GLY A 11 -2.63 5.75 -3.94
N LEU A 12 -3.91 5.42 -4.05
CA LEU A 12 -4.76 5.12 -2.89
C LEU A 12 -4.24 3.92 -2.08
N LEU A 13 -3.82 2.85 -2.75
CA LEU A 13 -3.23 1.68 -2.10
C LEU A 13 -1.91 2.03 -1.42
N THR A 14 -1.07 2.84 -2.06
CA THR A 14 0.22 3.27 -1.49
C THR A 14 0.02 4.13 -0.24
N ILE A 15 -0.88 5.11 -0.30
CA ILE A 15 -1.22 5.98 0.85
C ILE A 15 -1.81 5.15 1.98
N SER A 16 -2.73 4.23 1.66
CA SER A 16 -3.33 3.33 2.65
C SER A 16 -2.28 2.44 3.31
N GLY A 17 -1.34 1.90 2.53
CA GLY A 17 -0.22 1.13 3.03
C GLY A 17 0.67 1.93 3.98
N ALA A 18 1.01 3.18 3.63
CA ALA A 18 1.78 4.07 4.49
C ALA A 18 1.05 4.39 5.81
N ALA A 19 -0.26 4.68 5.75
CA ALA A 19 -1.08 4.91 6.95
C ALA A 19 -1.14 3.67 7.85
N LEU A 20 -1.26 2.47 7.26
CA LEU A 20 -1.23 1.21 8.01
C LEU A 20 0.13 0.95 8.65
N LEU A 21 1.25 1.31 8.00
CA LEU A 21 2.57 1.22 8.63
C LEU A 21 2.63 2.08 9.90
N VAL A 22 2.13 3.32 9.85
CA VAL A 22 2.07 4.19 11.03
C VAL A 22 1.23 3.55 12.15
N LEU A 23 0.10 2.92 11.82
CA LEU A 23 -0.71 2.19 12.79
C LEU A 23 0.00 0.96 13.36
N ALA A 24 0.71 0.19 12.52
CA ALA A 24 1.50 -0.95 12.97
C ALA A 24 2.59 -0.50 13.96
N PHE A 25 3.30 0.59 13.67
CA PHE A 25 4.28 1.17 14.60
C PHE A 25 3.65 1.58 15.93
N ARG A 26 2.47 2.21 15.91
CA ARG A 26 1.73 2.55 17.12
C ARG A 26 1.34 1.32 17.94
N HIS A 27 0.92 0.23 17.28
CA HIS A 27 0.64 -1.04 17.95
C HIS A 27 1.88 -1.68 18.58
N GLY A 28 3.03 -1.62 17.90
CA GLY A 28 4.30 -2.09 18.45
C GLY A 28 4.73 -1.32 19.69
N GLN A 29 4.55 0.01 19.69
CA GLN A 29 4.80 0.84 20.88
C GLN A 29 3.87 0.51 22.06
N ALA A 30 2.63 0.09 21.77
CA ALA A 30 1.66 -0.36 22.77
C ALA A 30 1.87 -1.83 23.21
N ARG A 31 2.95 -2.50 22.78
CA ARG A 31 3.23 -3.93 23.00
C ARG A 31 2.12 -4.87 22.53
N ARG A 32 1.35 -4.47 21.51
CA ARG A 32 0.31 -5.30 20.89
C ARG A 32 0.86 -6.03 19.67
N THR A 33 1.71 -7.03 19.91
CA THR A 33 2.51 -7.70 18.87
C THR A 33 1.67 -8.41 17.81
N ASP A 34 0.52 -8.97 18.17
CA ASP A 34 -0.35 -9.66 17.22
C ASP A 34 -1.06 -8.68 16.28
N GLU A 35 -1.55 -7.56 16.82
CA GLU A 35 -2.14 -6.47 16.04
C GLU A 35 -1.10 -5.79 15.15
N GLU A 36 0.10 -5.55 15.67
CA GLU A 36 1.24 -5.04 14.90
C GLU A 36 1.51 -5.92 13.68
N ARG A 37 1.74 -7.22 13.87
CA ARG A 37 2.04 -8.17 12.78
C ARG A 37 0.93 -8.21 11.75
N ARG A 38 -0.33 -8.23 12.20
CA ARG A 38 -1.49 -8.26 11.30
C ARG A 38 -1.57 -6.98 10.46
N VAL A 39 -1.49 -5.81 11.10
CA VAL A 39 -1.57 -4.52 10.40
C VAL A 39 -0.36 -4.30 9.50
N PHE A 40 0.84 -4.69 9.93
CA PHE A 40 2.04 -4.62 9.10
C PHE A 40 1.91 -5.46 7.82
N ARG A 41 1.36 -6.68 7.90
CA ARG A 41 1.11 -7.51 6.71
C ARG A 41 0.12 -6.86 5.75
N TYR A 42 -0.94 -6.23 6.25
CA TYR A 42 -1.86 -5.48 5.40
C TYR A 42 -1.18 -4.26 4.77
N ALA A 43 -0.35 -3.55 5.53
CA ALA A 43 0.41 -2.40 5.05
C ALA A 43 1.32 -2.80 3.87
N VAL A 44 2.10 -3.87 4.03
CA VAL A 44 2.96 -4.43 2.97
C VAL A 44 2.12 -4.87 1.77
N GLY A 45 0.98 -5.53 1.99
CA GLY A 45 0.08 -5.94 0.91
C GLY A 45 -0.44 -4.76 0.09
N CYS A 46 -0.89 -3.68 0.75
CA CYS A 46 -1.33 -2.45 0.09
C CYS A 46 -0.18 -1.77 -0.68
N LEU A 47 1.01 -1.65 -0.09
CA LEU A 47 2.17 -1.07 -0.75
C LEU A 47 2.58 -1.87 -1.99
N ALA A 48 2.68 -3.20 -1.88
CA ALA A 48 3.04 -4.08 -2.98
C ALA A 48 2.01 -3.99 -4.12
N ALA A 49 0.71 -4.01 -3.80
CA ALA A 49 -0.35 -3.87 -4.80
C ALA A 49 -0.34 -2.47 -5.46
N GLY A 50 -0.09 -1.41 -4.69
CA GLY A 50 0.07 -0.04 -5.20
C GLY A 50 1.25 0.08 -6.15
N SER A 51 2.43 -0.43 -5.76
CA SER A 51 3.63 -0.48 -6.60
C SER A 51 3.41 -1.31 -7.87
N ALA A 52 2.71 -2.43 -7.78
CA ALA A 52 2.38 -3.25 -8.95
C ALA A 52 1.47 -2.50 -9.94
N LEU A 53 0.45 -1.78 -9.46
CA LEU A 53 -0.40 -0.96 -10.31
C LEU A 53 0.37 0.17 -10.99
N PHE A 54 1.30 0.82 -10.29
CA PHE A 54 2.17 1.82 -10.92
C PHE A 54 3.04 1.19 -12.00
N LEU A 55 3.66 0.02 -11.74
CA LEU A 55 4.45 -0.69 -12.74
C LEU A 55 3.62 -1.06 -13.97
N VAL A 56 2.42 -1.61 -13.77
CA VAL A 56 1.48 -1.93 -14.85
C VAL A 56 1.13 -0.67 -15.63
N THR A 57 0.85 0.43 -14.95
CA THR A 57 0.58 1.71 -15.60
C THR A 57 1.78 2.11 -16.46
N THR A 58 3.00 2.14 -15.91
CA THR A 58 4.21 2.53 -16.64
C THR A 58 4.46 1.66 -17.87
N VAL A 59 4.35 0.33 -17.73
CA VAL A 59 4.58 -0.61 -18.84
C VAL A 59 3.51 -0.49 -19.92
N THR A 60 2.26 -0.28 -19.54
CA THR A 60 1.14 -0.17 -20.49
C THR A 60 0.95 1.22 -21.07
N SER A 61 1.57 2.25 -20.47
CA SER A 61 1.48 3.62 -20.97
C SER A 61 2.35 3.86 -22.21
N GLY A 62 3.38 3.04 -22.45
CA GLY A 62 4.29 3.17 -23.61
C GLY A 62 5.00 4.53 -23.71
N PRO A 63 5.93 4.72 -24.66
CA PRO A 63 6.36 6.06 -25.07
C PRO A 63 5.21 6.85 -25.73
#